data_AF-A0A380RD31-F1
#
_entry.id   AF-A0A380RD31-F1
#
_cell.length_a   1.000
_cell.length_b   1.000
_cell.length_c   1.000
_cell.angle_alpha   90.00
_cell.angle_beta   90.00
_cell.angle_gamma   90.00
#
_symmetry.space_group_name_H-M   'P 1'
#
loop_
_entity.id
_entity.type
_entity.pdbx_description
1 polymer ?
#
loop_
_entity_poly.entity_id
_entity_poly.type
_entity_poly.pdbx_seq_one_letter_code
_entity_poly.pdbx_strand_id
1 'polypeptide(L)'
;MDFESYWILDENLQSEYTDNIFSIMNLQCKSLYEKTNGKVFAIFGEIRTDGTLIQMAKNISEVMKVINRKPISGEVIDGISAYERVDVSSMYATKKYGFEVCTETYRFRLFALNISPTYPLEIEIDEEICNSIRDDISGFVLPSNNNNIFKISGDDCFCEVIKRVIQDTKVKYILNELLKKASLEQKNNSKTPEKIVICEGRTDEIILQAIADKLGKRLTTVVADGKMQLPIVFEHIRKNNKKTKVLILADSDGDEEKTQVALEEKIGNNDMYELAIVNNTLEDWFGDEIKGYSKLKTMQVIDSLVDELDFEKLKANHRSFEAFYEYICH
;
A
#
# COMPACT_ATOMS: atom_id res chain seq x y z
N MET A 1 38.36 22.28 37.43
CA MET A 1 38.02 22.13 36.00
C MET A 1 36.51 22.08 36.01
N ASP A 2 35.89 23.19 35.65
CA ASP A 2 34.42 23.26 35.62
C ASP A 2 33.98 22.66 34.30
N PHE A 3 33.16 21.61 34.37
CA PHE A 3 32.61 20.97 33.20
C PHE A 3 31.36 21.74 32.79
N GLU A 4 31.37 22.31 31.58
CA GLU A 4 30.15 22.83 30.95
C GLU A 4 29.28 21.67 30.45
N SER A 5 27.97 21.88 30.45
CA SER A 5 27.02 20.89 29.93
C SER A 5 27.17 20.75 28.42
N TYR A 6 27.40 19.52 27.95
CA TYR A 6 27.42 19.17 26.52
C TYR A 6 26.02 18.98 25.92
N TRP A 7 24.97 19.03 26.74
CA TRP A 7 23.59 18.90 26.27
C TRP A 7 23.13 20.20 25.64
N ILE A 8 22.90 20.16 24.32
CA ILE A 8 22.27 21.27 23.58
C ILE A 8 20.78 20.99 23.54
N LEU A 9 20.03 21.65 24.43
CA LEU A 9 18.58 21.67 24.43
C LEU A 9 18.14 23.03 23.90
N ASP A 10 18.11 23.17 22.58
CA ASP A 10 17.65 24.38 21.91
C ASP A 10 16.32 24.09 21.21
N GLU A 11 15.25 24.74 21.65
CA GLU A 11 13.92 24.64 21.01
C GLU A 11 13.92 25.23 19.58
N ASN A 12 14.97 25.98 19.20
CA ASN A 12 15.14 26.55 17.86
C ASN A 12 16.03 25.70 16.94
N LEU A 13 16.56 24.56 17.40
CA LEU A 13 17.31 23.62 16.56
C LEU A 13 16.35 22.91 15.61
N GLN A 14 16.02 23.57 14.50
CA GLN A 14 15.22 23.00 13.41
C GLN A 14 16.04 21.93 12.69
N SER A 15 15.94 20.69 13.14
CA SER A 15 16.36 19.56 12.32
C SER A 15 15.42 19.44 11.12
N GLU A 16 15.95 19.25 9.92
CA GLU A 16 15.12 18.89 8.76
C GLU A 16 14.68 17.41 8.92
N TYR A 17 13.37 17.20 8.95
CA TYR A 17 12.75 15.88 9.10
C TYR A 17 12.44 15.26 7.73
N THR A 18 12.43 13.92 7.66
CA THR A 18 12.19 13.19 6.40
C THR A 18 10.70 12.96 6.10
N ASP A 19 9.79 13.62 6.82
CA ASP A 19 8.34 13.37 6.78
C ASP A 19 7.73 13.53 5.37
N ASN A 20 8.34 14.38 4.54
CA ASN A 20 7.86 14.67 3.19
C ASN A 20 8.25 13.61 2.15
N ILE A 21 9.21 12.72 2.44
CA ILE A 21 9.68 11.70 1.49
C ILE A 21 8.52 10.85 0.97
N PHE A 22 7.64 10.38 1.85
CA PHE A 22 6.48 9.58 1.46
C PHE A 22 5.51 10.35 0.55
N SER A 23 5.27 11.63 0.83
CA SER A 23 4.40 12.49 0.01
C SER A 23 4.98 12.68 -1.39
N ILE A 24 6.28 12.94 -1.49
CA ILE A 24 7.00 13.10 -2.78
C ILE A 24 6.91 11.79 -3.58
N MET A 25 7.19 10.65 -2.95
CA MET A 25 7.19 9.35 -3.63
C MET A 25 5.80 8.91 -4.08
N ASN A 26 4.77 9.13 -3.25
CA ASN A 26 3.38 8.84 -3.60
C ASN A 26 2.91 9.64 -4.82
N LEU A 27 3.34 10.90 -4.94
CA LEU A 27 3.06 11.72 -6.11
C LEU A 27 3.69 11.12 -7.38
N GLN A 28 4.92 10.60 -7.30
CA GLN A 28 5.57 9.94 -8.43
C GLN A 28 4.86 8.64 -8.84
N CYS A 29 4.45 7.81 -7.86
CA CYS A 29 3.67 6.61 -8.12
C CYS A 29 2.36 6.92 -8.86
N LYS A 30 1.61 7.92 -8.37
CA LYS A 30 0.37 8.37 -8.99
C LYS A 30 0.62 8.90 -10.41
N SER A 31 1.64 9.73 -10.60
CA SER A 31 1.95 10.29 -11.92
C SER A 31 2.28 9.21 -12.95
N LEU A 32 3.04 8.18 -12.58
CA LEU A 32 3.36 7.08 -13.48
C LEU A 32 2.10 6.28 -13.85
N TYR A 33 1.28 5.94 -12.86
CA TYR A 33 0.03 5.20 -13.06
C TYR A 33 -0.90 5.92 -14.04
N GLU A 34 -1.09 7.23 -13.87
CA GLU A 34 -1.93 8.04 -14.76
C GLU A 34 -1.37 8.09 -16.19
N LYS A 35 -0.06 8.32 -16.34
CA LYS A 35 0.60 8.43 -17.66
C LYS A 35 0.60 7.12 -18.45
N THR A 36 0.60 5.98 -17.78
CA THR A 36 0.62 4.65 -18.41
C THR A 36 -0.77 4.02 -18.49
N ASN A 37 -1.80 4.73 -18.00
CA ASN A 37 -3.16 4.22 -17.83
C ASN A 37 -3.20 2.89 -17.07
N GLY A 38 -2.42 2.81 -15.98
CA GLY A 38 -2.33 1.65 -15.10
C GLY A 38 -1.56 0.44 -15.65
N LYS A 39 -1.07 0.48 -16.90
CA LYS A 39 -0.33 -0.64 -17.51
C LYS A 39 1.03 -0.90 -16.85
N VAL A 40 1.65 0.17 -16.37
CA VAL A 40 2.90 0.14 -15.61
C VAL A 40 2.74 1.07 -14.43
N PHE A 41 2.97 0.58 -13.23
CA PHE A 41 2.79 1.34 -12.00
C PHE A 41 4.07 1.32 -11.17
N ALA A 42 4.17 2.20 -10.18
CA ALA A 42 5.29 2.17 -9.25
C ALA A 42 4.81 1.90 -7.83
N ILE A 43 5.66 1.23 -7.05
CA ILE A 43 5.45 0.97 -5.63
C ILE A 43 6.62 1.58 -4.86
N PHE A 44 6.29 2.30 -3.78
CA PHE A 44 7.24 2.72 -2.76
C PHE A 44 6.84 2.05 -1.45
N GLY A 45 7.72 1.22 -0.87
CA GLY A 45 7.39 0.42 0.31
C GLY A 45 8.61 -0.04 1.10
N GLU A 46 8.40 -0.51 2.33
CA GLU A 46 9.47 -1.06 3.18
C GLU A 46 9.95 -2.39 2.60
N ILE A 47 11.26 -2.62 2.55
CA ILE A 47 11.85 -3.86 2.00
C ILE A 47 11.89 -4.94 3.09
N ARG A 48 11.27 -6.10 2.85
CA ARG A 48 11.36 -7.30 3.69
C ARG A 48 12.76 -7.92 3.60
N THR A 49 13.10 -8.77 4.57
CA THR A 49 14.38 -9.51 4.64
C THR A 49 14.63 -10.41 3.42
N ASP A 50 13.59 -10.84 2.71
CA ASP A 50 13.67 -11.61 1.46
C ASP A 50 13.79 -10.73 0.19
N GLY A 51 13.84 -9.40 0.35
CA GLY A 51 13.97 -8.44 -0.74
C GLY A 51 12.64 -8.08 -1.43
N THR A 52 11.49 -8.57 -0.98
CA THR A 52 10.16 -8.12 -1.44
C THR A 52 9.76 -6.80 -0.77
N LEU A 53 8.85 -6.03 -1.35
CA LEU A 53 8.29 -4.84 -0.70
C LEU A 53 7.08 -5.25 0.14
N ILE A 54 7.04 -4.82 1.41
CA ILE A 54 5.79 -4.77 2.16
C ILE A 54 4.87 -3.84 1.38
N GLN A 55 3.69 -4.33 1.00
CA GLN A 55 2.68 -3.57 0.26
C GLN A 55 1.97 -2.54 1.17
N MET A 56 2.74 -1.73 1.91
CA MET A 56 2.25 -0.62 2.72
C MET A 56 2.00 0.60 1.82
N ALA A 57 0.95 0.54 1.00
CA ALA A 57 0.50 1.68 0.22
C ALA A 57 -0.93 2.06 0.62
N LYS A 58 -1.06 2.99 1.59
CA LYS A 58 -1.94 4.18 1.49
C LYS A 58 -2.02 5.10 2.72
N ASN A 59 -1.27 4.88 3.79
CA ASN A 59 -1.94 5.02 5.09
C ASN A 59 -1.17 5.75 6.23
N ILE A 60 0.08 6.16 6.03
CA ILE A 60 0.87 6.76 7.13
C ILE A 60 0.61 8.27 7.33
N SER A 61 0.01 8.99 6.37
CA SER A 61 -0.18 10.45 6.48
C SER A 61 -1.29 10.90 7.44
N GLU A 62 -2.17 10.00 7.89
CA GLU A 62 -3.25 10.32 8.84
C GLU A 62 -2.93 9.90 10.28
N VAL A 63 -2.19 8.79 10.49
CA VAL A 63 -1.78 8.36 11.85
C VAL A 63 -0.77 9.32 12.47
N MET A 64 0.14 9.92 11.70
CA MET A 64 1.09 10.89 12.25
C MET A 64 0.44 12.21 12.70
N LYS A 65 -0.79 12.54 12.25
CA LYS A 65 -1.52 13.73 12.70
C LYS A 65 -2.27 13.52 14.03
N VAL A 66 -2.47 12.28 14.46
CA VAL A 66 -3.24 11.95 15.68
C VAL A 66 -2.36 11.89 16.93
N ILE A 67 -1.07 11.60 16.78
CA ILE A 67 -0.14 11.45 17.92
C ILE A 67 0.20 12.80 18.58
N ASN A 68 -0.01 13.93 17.89
CA ASN A 68 0.31 15.28 18.37
C ASN A 68 -0.81 15.99 19.16
N ARG A 69 -1.60 15.27 19.99
CA ARG A 69 -2.59 15.91 20.88
C ARG A 69 -2.24 15.77 22.37
N LYS A 70 -1.46 16.77 22.82
CA LYS A 70 -1.24 17.33 24.16
C LYS A 70 -0.74 16.42 25.31
N PRO A 71 0.25 16.92 26.10
CA PRO A 71 0.69 16.27 27.32
C PRO A 71 -0.33 16.48 28.44
N ILE A 72 -0.56 15.45 29.24
CA ILE A 72 -1.15 15.58 30.57
C ILE A 72 -0.02 15.90 31.53
N SER A 73 -0.15 17.05 32.18
CA SER A 73 0.71 17.55 33.24
C SER A 73 0.83 16.57 34.41
N GLY A 74 2.03 16.48 34.97
CA GLY A 74 2.29 15.95 36.31
C GLY A 74 3.76 16.10 36.68
N GLU A 75 4.08 17.09 37.50
CA GLU A 75 5.32 17.08 38.29
C GLU A 75 5.26 15.93 39.30
N VAL A 76 6.28 15.08 39.36
CA VAL A 76 7.00 14.72 40.60
C VAL A 76 8.41 14.24 40.20
N ILE A 77 9.42 14.94 40.70
CA ILE A 77 10.82 14.47 40.78
C ILE A 77 10.93 13.68 42.09
N ASP A 78 10.94 12.35 42.00
CA ASP A 78 11.84 11.45 42.74
C ASP A 78 11.47 9.97 42.48
N GLY A 79 12.47 9.14 42.16
CA GLY A 79 12.39 7.68 42.40
C GLY A 79 11.86 6.75 41.29
N ILE A 80 11.98 7.06 40.00
CA ILE A 80 11.56 6.14 38.92
C ILE A 80 12.71 5.17 38.56
N SER A 81 12.54 3.89 38.89
CA SER A 81 13.49 2.81 38.53
C SER A 81 13.58 2.65 37.00
N ALA A 82 14.77 2.34 36.48
CA ALA A 82 15.01 2.19 35.04
C ALA A 82 14.18 1.09 34.35
N TYR A 83 13.49 0.23 35.11
CA TYR A 83 12.74 -0.91 34.60
C TYR A 83 11.32 -0.58 34.09
N GLU A 84 10.82 0.64 34.32
CA GLU A 84 9.50 1.10 33.83
C GLU A 84 9.61 2.06 32.63
N ARG A 85 10.78 2.15 32.00
CA ARG A 85 11.02 3.06 30.86
C ARG A 85 10.73 2.37 29.53
N VAL A 86 10.02 3.05 28.63
CA VAL A 86 9.88 2.64 27.23
C VAL A 86 11.20 2.91 26.50
N ASP A 87 11.75 1.91 25.84
CA ASP A 87 12.94 2.06 24.99
C ASP A 87 12.60 2.90 23.75
N VAL A 88 13.00 4.17 23.79
CA VAL A 88 12.79 5.14 22.71
C VAL A 88 13.76 4.96 21.54
N SER A 89 14.65 3.95 21.56
CA SER A 89 15.48 3.61 20.40
C SER A 89 14.63 3.30 19.16
N SER A 90 13.41 2.77 19.38
CA SER A 90 12.40 2.58 18.33
C SER A 90 11.93 3.89 17.68
N MET A 91 12.01 5.03 18.37
CA MET A 91 11.68 6.36 17.83
C MET A 91 12.74 6.88 16.86
N TYR A 92 13.93 6.28 16.84
CA TYR A 92 15.03 6.59 15.91
C TYR A 92 15.46 5.35 15.12
N ALA A 93 14.49 4.55 14.68
CA ALA A 93 14.78 3.36 13.87
C ALA A 93 14.96 3.72 12.39
N THR A 94 16.14 3.45 11.85
CA THR A 94 16.37 3.53 10.40
C THR A 94 15.72 2.32 9.71
N LYS A 95 14.92 2.59 8.69
CA LYS A 95 14.22 1.56 7.91
C LYS A 95 14.59 1.63 6.43
N LYS A 96 14.61 0.46 5.77
CA LYS A 96 14.97 0.35 4.34
C LYS A 96 13.71 0.30 3.47
N TYR A 97 13.58 1.24 2.55
CA TYR A 97 12.47 1.35 1.60
C TYR A 97 12.97 1.18 0.16
N GLY A 98 12.12 0.68 -0.74
CA GLY A 98 12.45 0.52 -2.15
C GLY A 98 11.45 1.22 -3.06
N PHE A 99 11.92 1.77 -4.17
CA PHE A 99 11.08 2.26 -5.25
C PHE A 99 11.20 1.36 -6.48
N GLU A 100 10.09 0.72 -6.84
CA GLU A 100 10.00 -0.26 -7.93
C GLU A 100 9.02 0.20 -9.00
N VAL A 101 9.37 -0.01 -10.27
CA VAL A 101 8.42 0.04 -11.39
C VAL A 101 7.99 -1.37 -11.75
N CYS A 102 6.70 -1.56 -11.93
CA CYS A 102 6.06 -2.87 -11.99
C CYS A 102 5.04 -2.95 -13.13
N THR A 103 4.87 -4.16 -13.65
CA THR A 103 3.62 -4.65 -14.27
C THR A 103 3.00 -5.68 -13.32
N GLU A 104 1.97 -6.41 -13.77
CA GLU A 104 1.46 -7.57 -13.02
C GLU A 104 2.52 -8.67 -12.84
N THR A 105 3.51 -8.74 -13.72
CA THR A 105 4.41 -9.89 -13.91
C THR A 105 5.88 -9.56 -13.71
N TYR A 106 6.27 -8.31 -13.95
CA TYR A 106 7.66 -7.86 -13.89
C TYR A 106 7.81 -6.74 -12.88
N ARG A 107 8.95 -6.70 -12.20
CA ARG A 107 9.37 -5.59 -11.35
C ARG A 107 10.81 -5.21 -11.62
N PHE A 108 11.12 -3.93 -11.46
CA PHE A 108 12.47 -3.41 -11.51
C PHE A 108 12.65 -2.32 -10.44
N ARG A 109 13.65 -2.47 -9.56
CA ARG A 109 13.94 -1.51 -8.49
C ARG A 109 14.90 -0.44 -9.00
N LEU A 110 14.50 0.82 -8.91
CA LEU A 110 15.33 1.95 -9.35
C LEU A 110 16.35 2.32 -8.26
N PHE A 111 15.90 2.33 -7.00
CA PHE A 111 16.72 2.65 -5.84
C PHE A 111 16.08 2.13 -4.54
N ALA A 112 16.87 2.15 -3.48
CA ALA A 112 16.43 1.95 -2.09
C ALA A 112 16.85 3.13 -1.21
N LEU A 113 16.09 3.39 -0.14
CA LEU A 113 16.34 4.45 0.84
C LEU A 113 16.51 3.86 2.23
N ASN A 114 17.54 4.27 2.96
CA ASN A 114 17.62 4.09 4.41
C ASN A 114 17.11 5.38 5.06
N ILE A 115 15.88 5.34 5.58
CA ILE A 115 15.18 6.51 6.13
C ILE A 115 15.26 6.46 7.66
N SER A 116 15.87 7.48 8.24
CA SER A 116 15.80 7.86 9.66
C SER A 116 14.83 9.04 9.84
N PRO A 117 14.33 9.35 11.05
CA PRO A 117 13.42 10.47 11.27
C PRO A 117 13.94 11.85 10.81
N THR A 118 15.25 12.03 10.77
CA THR A 118 15.93 13.25 10.35
C THR A 118 16.90 12.99 9.20
N TYR A 119 17.19 14.04 8.44
CA TYR A 119 18.27 14.03 7.47
C TYR A 119 19.66 13.98 8.15
N PRO A 120 20.70 13.49 7.44
CA PRO A 120 20.66 12.99 6.07
C PRO A 120 20.16 11.54 5.98
N LEU A 121 19.40 11.23 4.93
CA LEU A 121 19.04 9.85 4.59
C LEU A 121 20.03 9.28 3.57
N GLU A 122 20.10 7.96 3.44
CA GLU A 122 20.92 7.32 2.40
C GLU A 122 20.05 6.81 1.25
N ILE A 123 20.51 7.01 0.02
CA ILE A 123 19.93 6.44 -1.19
C ILE A 123 20.94 5.51 -1.87
N GLU A 124 20.51 4.30 -2.17
CA GLU A 124 21.23 3.29 -2.94
C GLU A 124 20.58 3.18 -4.33
N ILE A 125 21.28 3.61 -5.37
CA ILE A 125 20.76 3.68 -6.75
C ILE A 125 21.24 2.44 -7.54
N ASP A 126 20.43 1.95 -8.48
CA ASP A 126 20.88 0.94 -9.46
C ASP A 126 22.21 1.36 -10.10
N GLU A 127 23.16 0.44 -10.23
CA GLU A 127 24.55 0.75 -10.60
C GLU A 127 24.68 1.45 -11.96
N GLU A 128 23.93 1.01 -12.97
CA GLU A 128 24.01 1.59 -14.31
C GLU A 128 23.34 2.96 -14.36
N ILE A 129 22.19 3.12 -13.68
CA ILE A 129 21.56 4.43 -13.51
C ILE A 129 22.53 5.37 -12.79
N CYS A 130 23.14 4.91 -11.70
CA CYS A 130 24.09 5.68 -10.91
C CYS A 130 25.27 6.15 -11.76
N ASN A 131 25.84 5.27 -12.60
CA ASN A 131 26.96 5.63 -13.46
C ASN A 131 26.58 6.67 -14.52
N SER A 132 25.33 6.65 -14.99
CA SER A 132 24.79 7.62 -15.96
C SER A 132 24.61 9.01 -15.34
N ILE A 133 24.14 9.10 -14.10
CA ILE A 133 23.78 10.38 -13.47
C ILE A 133 24.82 10.92 -12.49
N ARG A 134 25.93 10.21 -12.26
CA ARG A 134 26.91 10.49 -11.20
C ARG A 134 27.41 11.94 -11.21
N ASP A 135 27.84 12.41 -12.37
CA ASP A 135 28.40 13.75 -12.52
C ASP A 135 27.32 14.82 -12.24
N ASP A 136 26.09 14.56 -12.68
CA ASP A 136 24.94 15.46 -12.54
C ASP A 136 24.45 15.61 -11.08
N ILE A 137 24.72 14.62 -10.22
CA ILE A 137 24.34 14.65 -8.80
C ILE A 137 25.49 15.03 -7.87
N SER A 138 26.74 14.93 -8.33
CA SER A 138 27.95 15.13 -7.52
C SER A 138 28.02 16.48 -6.78
N GLY A 139 27.38 17.52 -7.32
CA GLY A 139 27.40 18.88 -6.76
C GLY A 139 26.52 19.11 -5.54
N PHE A 140 25.64 18.18 -5.16
CA PHE A 140 24.68 18.38 -4.07
C PHE A 140 24.42 17.13 -3.20
N VAL A 141 25.08 16.01 -3.49
CA VAL A 141 25.03 14.79 -2.65
C VAL A 141 26.37 14.57 -1.96
N LEU A 142 26.35 13.96 -0.77
CA LEU A 142 27.58 13.54 -0.09
C LEU A 142 27.88 12.08 -0.44
N PRO A 143 29.07 11.75 -0.97
CA PRO A 143 29.43 10.38 -1.30
C PRO A 143 29.50 9.50 -0.03
N SER A 144 29.02 8.26 -0.13
CA SER A 144 29.20 7.24 0.90
C SER A 144 30.35 6.28 0.53
N ASN A 145 30.63 5.31 1.40
CA ASN A 145 31.71 4.33 1.21
C ASN A 145 31.50 3.43 -0.03
N ASN A 146 30.26 3.33 -0.53
CA ASN A 146 29.91 2.56 -1.72
C ASN A 146 29.58 3.49 -2.89
N ASN A 147 30.03 3.11 -4.08
CA ASN A 147 29.95 3.96 -5.27
C ASN A 147 28.53 4.33 -5.72
N ASN A 148 27.51 3.55 -5.36
CA ASN A 148 26.11 3.80 -5.71
C ASN A 148 25.25 4.25 -4.52
N ILE A 149 25.89 4.57 -3.39
CA ILE A 149 25.22 5.04 -2.18
C ILE A 149 25.58 6.50 -1.91
N PHE A 150 24.57 7.33 -1.72
CA PHE A 150 24.71 8.76 -1.47
C PHE A 150 23.92 9.19 -0.25
N LYS A 151 24.43 10.19 0.46
CA LYS A 151 23.69 10.88 1.53
C LYS A 151 22.97 12.09 0.97
N ILE A 152 21.68 12.18 1.30
CA ILE A 152 20.76 13.23 0.88
C ILE A 152 20.45 14.09 2.10
N SER A 153 20.66 15.40 1.98
CA SER A 153 20.64 16.31 3.14
C SER A 153 19.31 17.02 3.38
N GLY A 154 18.35 16.91 2.46
CA GLY A 154 17.07 17.63 2.52
C GLY A 154 16.14 17.31 1.35
N ASP A 155 14.90 17.80 1.39
CA ASP A 155 13.85 17.52 0.40
C ASP A 155 14.21 18.01 -1.01
N ASP A 156 14.85 19.17 -1.13
CA ASP A 156 15.26 19.74 -2.42
C ASP A 156 16.34 18.88 -3.08
N CYS A 157 17.34 18.47 -2.30
CA CYS A 157 18.39 17.54 -2.73
C CYS A 157 17.76 16.21 -3.16
N PHE A 158 16.82 15.68 -2.36
CA PHE A 158 16.09 14.46 -2.68
C PHE A 158 15.36 14.57 -4.03
N CYS A 159 14.58 15.64 -4.24
CA CYS A 159 13.83 15.85 -5.46
C CYS A 159 14.73 15.90 -6.70
N GLU A 160 15.86 16.60 -6.62
CA GLU A 160 16.81 16.70 -7.73
C GLU A 160 17.46 15.35 -8.08
N VAL A 161 17.80 14.53 -7.08
CA VAL A 161 18.30 13.15 -7.30
C VAL A 161 17.22 12.28 -7.93
N ILE A 162 16.01 12.23 -7.33
CA ILE A 162 14.91 11.39 -7.83
C ILE A 162 14.54 11.75 -9.27
N LYS A 163 14.52 13.05 -9.60
CA LYS A 163 14.28 13.52 -10.96
C LYS A 163 15.28 12.96 -11.96
N ARG A 164 16.58 12.97 -11.64
CA ARG A 164 17.65 12.43 -12.51
C ARG A 164 17.53 10.92 -12.66
N VAL A 165 17.28 10.21 -11.55
CA VAL A 165 17.05 8.76 -11.58
C VAL A 165 15.86 8.39 -12.47
N ILE A 166 14.69 8.99 -12.26
CA ILE A 166 13.47 8.67 -13.01
C ILE A 166 13.60 9.04 -14.50
N GLN A 167 14.36 10.09 -14.82
CA GLN A 167 14.54 10.55 -16.20
C GLN A 167 15.71 9.87 -16.94
N ASP A 168 16.42 8.95 -16.29
CA ASP A 168 17.55 8.25 -16.87
C ASP A 168 17.14 7.42 -18.11
N THR A 169 18.11 7.23 -19.02
CA THR A 169 17.92 6.51 -20.28
C THR A 169 17.55 5.04 -20.05
N LYS A 170 18.14 4.38 -19.06
CA LYS A 170 17.80 2.99 -18.69
C LYS A 170 16.37 2.90 -18.17
N VAL A 171 15.94 3.85 -17.31
CA VAL A 171 14.56 3.88 -16.82
C VAL A 171 13.56 4.06 -17.96
N LYS A 172 13.83 5.01 -18.87
CA LYS A 172 13.00 5.20 -20.08
C LYS A 172 12.91 3.94 -20.94
N TYR A 173 14.05 3.26 -21.13
CA TYR A 173 14.09 1.99 -21.87
C TYR A 173 13.23 0.91 -21.19
N ILE A 174 13.43 0.70 -19.89
CA ILE A 174 12.68 -0.29 -19.09
C ILE A 174 11.19 0.00 -19.14
N LEU A 175 10.76 1.24 -18.92
CA LEU A 175 9.35 1.62 -18.99
C LEU A 175 8.74 1.30 -20.36
N ASN A 176 9.45 1.58 -21.45
CA ASN A 176 8.99 1.27 -22.80
C ASN A 176 8.87 -0.25 -23.04
N GLU A 177 9.84 -1.03 -22.56
CA GLU A 177 9.78 -2.49 -22.66
C GLU A 177 8.65 -3.08 -21.81
N LEU A 178 8.45 -2.57 -20.58
CA LEU A 178 7.32 -2.97 -19.73
C LEU A 178 5.98 -2.62 -20.38
N LEU A 179 5.83 -1.44 -20.99
CA LEU A 179 4.61 -1.05 -21.71
C LEU A 179 4.30 -1.96 -22.91
N LYS A 180 5.33 -2.36 -23.67
CA LYS A 180 5.19 -3.32 -24.76
C LYS A 180 4.75 -4.68 -24.23
N LYS A 181 5.41 -5.19 -23.19
CA LYS A 181 5.07 -6.46 -22.55
C LYS A 181 3.67 -6.46 -21.97
N ALA A 182 3.28 -5.44 -21.21
CA ALA A 182 1.93 -5.29 -20.67
C ALA A 182 0.87 -5.22 -21.79
N SER A 183 1.18 -4.56 -22.91
CA SER A 183 0.26 -4.51 -24.06
C SER A 183 0.18 -5.83 -24.82
N LEU A 184 1.27 -6.61 -24.87
CA LEU A 184 1.29 -7.98 -25.42
C LEU A 184 0.57 -8.95 -24.48
N GLU A 185 0.73 -8.81 -23.17
CA GLU A 185 -0.03 -9.56 -22.16
C GLU A 185 -1.53 -9.27 -22.29
N GLN A 186 -1.94 -8.02 -22.51
CA GLN A 186 -3.35 -7.69 -22.80
C GLN A 186 -3.86 -8.27 -24.12
N LYS A 187 -3.01 -8.33 -25.16
CA LYS A 187 -3.38 -8.92 -26.47
C LYS A 187 -3.41 -10.45 -26.43
N ASN A 188 -2.51 -11.07 -25.68
CA ASN A 188 -2.42 -12.52 -25.53
C ASN A 188 -3.42 -13.04 -24.47
N ASN A 189 -3.78 -12.21 -23.48
CA ASN A 189 -4.94 -12.38 -22.59
C ASN A 189 -6.20 -11.77 -23.21
N SER A 190 -6.48 -12.06 -24.49
CA SER A 190 -7.84 -11.94 -25.02
C SER A 190 -8.84 -12.87 -24.32
N LYS A 191 -8.39 -13.66 -23.33
CA LYS A 191 -9.26 -14.13 -22.26
C LYS A 191 -9.52 -12.97 -21.31
N THR A 192 -10.60 -12.24 -21.60
CA THR A 192 -11.36 -11.55 -20.55
C THR A 192 -11.45 -12.43 -19.30
N PRO A 193 -11.27 -11.88 -18.08
CA PRO A 193 -11.27 -12.68 -16.86
C PRO A 193 -12.50 -13.57 -16.81
N GLU A 194 -12.31 -14.87 -16.60
CA GLU A 194 -13.42 -15.81 -16.47
C GLU A 194 -14.28 -15.46 -15.24
N LYS A 195 -13.67 -14.82 -14.23
CA LYS A 195 -14.27 -14.38 -12.97
C LYS A 195 -13.80 -12.97 -12.56
N ILE A 196 -14.70 -12.15 -12.02
CA ILE A 196 -14.42 -10.84 -11.44
C ILE A 196 -15.21 -10.68 -10.14
N VAL A 197 -14.59 -10.13 -9.11
CA VAL A 197 -15.27 -9.68 -7.89
C VAL A 197 -15.44 -8.17 -7.92
N ILE A 198 -16.65 -7.66 -7.72
CA ILE A 198 -16.93 -6.23 -7.53
C ILE A 198 -17.14 -6.00 -6.04
N CYS A 199 -16.42 -5.05 -5.46
CA CYS A 199 -16.56 -4.66 -4.04
C CYS A 199 -16.82 -3.16 -3.90
N GLU A 200 -17.33 -2.73 -2.74
CA GLU A 200 -17.74 -1.34 -2.53
C GLU A 200 -16.54 -0.41 -2.42
N GLY A 201 -15.57 -0.79 -1.61
CA GLY A 201 -14.47 0.06 -1.19
C GLY A 201 -13.09 -0.53 -1.45
N ARG A 202 -12.09 0.34 -1.34
CA ARG A 202 -10.69 -0.06 -1.46
C ARG A 202 -10.22 -0.91 -0.26
N THR A 203 -10.81 -0.73 0.92
CA THR A 203 -10.51 -1.58 2.08
C THR A 203 -10.90 -3.01 1.80
N ASP A 204 -12.10 -3.22 1.26
CA ASP A 204 -12.65 -4.52 0.90
C ASP A 204 -11.73 -5.23 -0.09
N GLU A 205 -11.29 -4.52 -1.14
CA GLU A 205 -10.37 -5.07 -2.12
C GLU A 205 -9.08 -5.58 -1.47
N ILE A 206 -8.51 -4.83 -0.52
CA ILE A 206 -7.27 -5.23 0.16
C ILE A 206 -7.50 -6.49 1.01
N ILE A 207 -8.62 -6.56 1.74
CA ILE A 207 -8.99 -7.74 2.53
C ILE A 207 -9.15 -8.96 1.62
N LEU A 208 -9.89 -8.82 0.51
CA LEU A 208 -10.16 -9.91 -0.43
C LEU A 208 -8.89 -10.40 -1.13
N GLN A 209 -7.99 -9.47 -1.51
CA GLN A 209 -6.70 -9.82 -2.11
C GLN A 209 -5.80 -10.55 -1.12
N ALA A 210 -5.71 -10.09 0.13
CA ALA A 210 -4.94 -10.78 1.17
C ALA A 210 -5.44 -12.22 1.41
N ILE A 211 -6.76 -12.42 1.47
CA ILE A 211 -7.35 -13.76 1.60
C ILE A 211 -7.03 -14.63 0.38
N ALA A 212 -7.17 -14.08 -0.84
CA ALA A 212 -6.85 -14.81 -2.06
C ALA A 212 -5.37 -15.21 -2.15
N ASP A 213 -4.46 -14.32 -1.74
CA ASP A 213 -3.03 -14.57 -1.67
C ASP A 213 -2.70 -15.69 -0.68
N LYS A 214 -3.30 -15.70 0.52
CA LYS A 214 -3.14 -16.81 1.48
C LYS A 214 -3.64 -18.15 0.91
N LEU A 215 -4.67 -18.12 0.06
CA LEU A 215 -5.18 -19.30 -0.63
C LEU A 215 -4.37 -19.70 -1.87
N GLY A 216 -3.34 -18.92 -2.24
CA GLY A 216 -2.58 -19.11 -3.47
C GLY A 216 -3.44 -18.94 -4.74
N LYS A 217 -4.49 -18.12 -4.67
CA LYS A 217 -5.44 -17.86 -5.77
C LYS A 217 -5.21 -16.47 -6.34
N ARG A 218 -5.33 -16.35 -7.66
CA ARG A 218 -5.32 -15.04 -8.33
C ARG A 218 -6.72 -14.45 -8.33
N LEU A 219 -6.89 -13.27 -7.74
CA LEU A 219 -8.16 -12.56 -7.68
C LEU A 219 -8.16 -11.32 -8.58
N THR A 220 -9.21 -11.16 -9.38
CA THR A 220 -9.45 -9.92 -10.15
C THR A 220 -10.61 -9.17 -9.53
N THR A 221 -10.33 -7.99 -9.00
CA THR A 221 -11.29 -7.12 -8.31
C THR A 221 -11.58 -5.86 -9.12
N VAL A 222 -12.77 -5.30 -8.92
CA VAL A 222 -13.13 -3.94 -9.36
C VAL A 222 -13.81 -3.23 -8.19
N VAL A 223 -13.23 -2.11 -7.76
CA VAL A 223 -13.81 -1.26 -6.72
C VAL A 223 -14.86 -0.35 -7.34
N ALA A 224 -16.05 -0.30 -6.73
CA ALA A 224 -17.15 0.53 -7.22
C ALA A 224 -17.17 1.95 -6.66
N ASP A 225 -16.41 2.24 -5.61
CA ASP A 225 -16.44 3.53 -4.89
C ASP A 225 -17.83 3.80 -4.28
N GLY A 226 -18.36 2.77 -3.63
CA GLY A 226 -19.58 2.79 -2.82
C GLY A 226 -20.71 1.92 -3.36
N LYS A 227 -21.56 1.42 -2.44
CA LYS A 227 -22.72 0.55 -2.68
C LYS A 227 -23.58 0.93 -3.89
N MET A 228 -23.87 2.22 -4.06
CA MET A 228 -24.75 2.72 -5.12
C MET A 228 -24.17 2.56 -6.52
N GLN A 229 -22.85 2.39 -6.64
CA GLN A 229 -22.13 2.26 -7.91
C GLN A 229 -21.96 0.78 -8.33
N LEU A 230 -22.16 -0.18 -7.42
CA LEU A 230 -22.03 -1.62 -7.73
C LEU A 230 -22.83 -2.03 -8.99
N PRO A 231 -24.11 -1.63 -9.16
CA PRO A 231 -24.89 -1.98 -10.35
C PRO A 231 -24.33 -1.35 -11.63
N ILE A 232 -23.80 -0.12 -11.55
CA ILE A 232 -23.27 0.61 -12.70
C ILE A 232 -21.98 -0.05 -13.22
N VAL A 233 -21.11 -0.44 -12.29
CA VAL A 233 -19.87 -1.18 -12.60
C VAL A 233 -20.18 -2.56 -13.19
N PHE A 234 -21.14 -3.28 -12.60
CA PHE A 234 -21.61 -4.55 -13.13
C PHE A 234 -22.08 -4.43 -14.59
N GLU A 235 -22.94 -3.46 -14.87
CA GLU A 235 -23.47 -3.22 -16.22
C GLU A 235 -22.35 -2.89 -17.22
N HIS A 236 -21.34 -2.13 -16.80
CA HIS A 236 -20.18 -1.82 -17.64
C HIS A 236 -19.38 -3.09 -17.99
N ILE A 237 -19.13 -3.95 -17.00
CA ILE A 237 -18.46 -5.24 -17.21
C ILE A 237 -19.28 -6.12 -18.16
N ARG A 238 -20.61 -6.20 -17.97
CA ARG A 238 -21.51 -6.98 -18.83
C ARG A 238 -21.50 -6.52 -20.28
N LYS A 239 -21.57 -5.20 -20.51
CA LYS A 239 -21.58 -4.63 -21.88
C LYS A 239 -20.31 -4.98 -22.63
N ASN A 240 -19.18 -5.00 -21.94
CA ASN A 240 -17.88 -5.30 -22.53
C ASN A 240 -17.62 -6.81 -22.65
N ASN A 241 -18.13 -7.62 -21.71
CA ASN A 241 -18.02 -9.08 -21.79
C ASN A 241 -19.16 -9.83 -21.08
N LYS A 242 -19.98 -10.51 -21.89
CA LYS A 242 -21.10 -11.33 -21.41
C LYS A 242 -20.67 -12.67 -20.79
N LYS A 243 -19.45 -13.14 -21.03
CA LYS A 243 -18.98 -14.47 -20.59
C LYS A 243 -18.32 -14.49 -19.21
N THR A 244 -17.87 -13.35 -18.70
CA THR A 244 -17.31 -13.27 -17.34
C THR A 244 -18.37 -13.70 -16.33
N LYS A 245 -18.01 -14.46 -15.29
CA LYS A 245 -18.86 -14.59 -14.10
C LYS A 245 -18.55 -13.43 -13.16
N VAL A 246 -19.53 -12.90 -12.44
CA VAL A 246 -19.29 -11.81 -11.49
C VAL A 246 -19.79 -12.18 -10.11
N LEU A 247 -18.97 -11.97 -9.09
CA LEU A 247 -19.43 -11.91 -7.71
C LEU A 247 -19.52 -10.45 -7.30
N ILE A 248 -20.67 -10.02 -6.79
CA ILE A 248 -20.83 -8.70 -6.19
C ILE A 248 -20.83 -8.90 -4.68
N LEU A 249 -19.83 -8.29 -4.04
CA LEU A 249 -19.70 -8.28 -2.59
C LEU A 249 -20.11 -6.91 -2.07
N ALA A 250 -21.05 -6.90 -1.13
CA ALA A 250 -21.62 -5.68 -0.57
C ALA A 250 -21.76 -5.79 0.95
N ASP A 251 -21.49 -4.69 1.63
CA ASP A 251 -21.73 -4.55 3.06
C ASP A 251 -23.22 -4.32 3.27
N SER A 252 -23.85 -4.91 4.28
CA SER A 252 -25.29 -4.70 4.48
C SER A 252 -25.61 -3.44 5.30
N ASP A 253 -24.62 -2.88 6.00
CA ASP A 253 -24.81 -1.89 7.06
C ASP A 253 -25.85 -2.34 8.13
N GLY A 254 -25.95 -3.66 8.36
CA GLY A 254 -26.85 -4.28 9.33
C GLY A 254 -28.23 -4.70 8.78
N ASP A 255 -28.47 -4.59 7.47
CA ASP A 255 -29.72 -5.01 6.83
C ASP A 255 -29.45 -5.73 5.49
N GLU A 256 -29.22 -7.05 5.59
CA GLU A 256 -28.86 -7.91 4.45
C GLU A 256 -30.00 -7.97 3.43
N GLU A 257 -31.25 -8.14 3.89
CA GLU A 257 -32.42 -8.32 3.03
C GLU A 257 -32.67 -7.06 2.20
N LYS A 258 -32.63 -5.88 2.82
CA LYS A 258 -32.80 -4.61 2.11
C LYS A 258 -31.69 -4.35 1.11
N THR A 259 -30.44 -4.69 1.46
CA THR A 259 -29.30 -4.51 0.57
C THR A 259 -29.40 -5.44 -0.64
N GLN A 260 -29.78 -6.70 -0.42
CA GLN A 260 -30.02 -7.67 -1.48
C GLN A 260 -31.12 -7.19 -2.44
N VAL A 261 -32.29 -6.84 -1.91
CA VAL A 261 -33.43 -6.36 -2.72
C VAL A 261 -33.03 -5.12 -3.54
N ALA A 262 -32.34 -4.16 -2.94
CA ALA A 262 -31.92 -2.94 -3.63
C ALA A 262 -30.93 -3.19 -4.78
N LEU A 263 -30.05 -4.19 -4.65
CA LEU A 263 -29.13 -4.58 -5.71
C LEU A 263 -29.84 -5.37 -6.81
N GLU A 264 -30.69 -6.34 -6.43
CA GLU A 264 -31.48 -7.14 -7.36
C GLU A 264 -32.46 -6.31 -8.18
N GLU A 265 -33.10 -5.29 -7.58
CA GLU A 265 -34.00 -4.37 -8.30
C GLU A 265 -33.26 -3.56 -9.38
N LYS A 266 -32.00 -3.17 -9.12
CA LYS A 266 -31.21 -2.34 -10.04
C LYS A 266 -30.51 -3.13 -11.13
N ILE A 267 -30.04 -4.33 -10.80
CA ILE A 267 -29.29 -5.20 -11.71
C ILE A 267 -30.24 -6.12 -12.48
N GLY A 268 -31.38 -6.46 -11.89
CA GLY A 268 -32.28 -7.51 -12.35
C GLY A 268 -31.85 -8.88 -11.83
N ASN A 269 -32.81 -9.80 -11.75
CA ASN A 269 -32.57 -11.16 -11.30
C ASN A 269 -32.13 -12.03 -12.51
N ASN A 270 -30.86 -12.44 -12.55
CA ASN A 270 -30.31 -13.27 -13.62
C ASN A 270 -29.10 -14.08 -13.15
N ASP A 271 -28.83 -15.21 -13.81
CA ASP A 271 -27.74 -16.15 -13.46
C ASP A 271 -26.33 -15.65 -13.82
N MET A 272 -26.16 -14.35 -14.12
CA MET A 272 -24.87 -13.80 -14.60
C MET A 272 -24.03 -13.20 -13.48
N TYR A 273 -24.57 -13.13 -12.26
CA TYR A 273 -23.86 -12.72 -11.06
C TYR A 273 -24.29 -13.52 -9.84
N GLU A 274 -23.41 -13.54 -8.85
CA GLU A 274 -23.67 -14.03 -7.51
C GLU A 274 -23.57 -12.85 -6.54
N LEU A 275 -24.37 -12.86 -5.47
CA LEU A 275 -24.31 -11.86 -4.40
C LEU A 275 -23.71 -12.47 -3.14
N ALA A 276 -22.71 -11.78 -2.57
CA ALA A 276 -22.20 -12.03 -1.23
C ALA A 276 -22.49 -10.79 -0.37
N ILE A 277 -23.59 -10.82 0.38
CA ILE A 277 -23.98 -9.72 1.27
C ILE A 277 -23.44 -9.99 2.67
N VAL A 278 -22.60 -9.09 3.18
CA VAL A 278 -21.98 -9.23 4.50
C VAL A 278 -22.89 -8.64 5.58
N ASN A 279 -23.08 -9.34 6.70
CA ASN A 279 -24.05 -9.02 7.77
C ASN A 279 -23.90 -7.63 8.40
N ASN A 280 -22.77 -6.95 8.21
CA ASN A 280 -22.67 -5.52 8.47
C ASN A 280 -21.54 -4.91 7.65
N THR A 281 -20.28 -5.26 7.92
CA THR A 281 -19.14 -4.92 7.05
C THR A 281 -18.19 -6.11 6.84
N LEU A 282 -17.40 -6.09 5.77
CA LEU A 282 -16.43 -7.16 5.47
C LEU A 282 -15.49 -7.48 6.64
N GLU A 283 -15.12 -6.47 7.43
CA GLU A 283 -14.30 -6.64 8.62
C GLU A 283 -14.90 -7.61 9.66
N ASP A 284 -16.22 -7.80 9.68
CA ASP A 284 -16.87 -8.71 10.62
C ASP A 284 -16.45 -10.19 10.40
N TRP A 285 -15.85 -10.53 9.26
CA TRP A 285 -15.22 -11.84 9.05
C TRP A 285 -14.07 -12.12 10.02
N PHE A 286 -13.41 -11.10 10.58
CA PHE A 286 -12.33 -11.31 11.55
C PHE A 286 -12.83 -11.29 13.01
N GLY A 287 -14.15 -11.21 13.21
CA GLY A 287 -14.77 -11.18 14.53
C GLY A 287 -14.54 -9.87 15.30
N ASP A 288 -14.81 -9.92 16.61
CA ASP A 288 -14.75 -8.72 17.47
C ASP A 288 -13.33 -8.15 17.63
N GLU A 289 -12.27 -8.86 17.23
CA GLU A 289 -10.87 -8.46 17.38
C GLU A 289 -10.53 -7.17 16.61
N ILE A 290 -11.21 -6.95 15.48
CA ILE A 290 -11.00 -5.75 14.65
C ILE A 290 -12.14 -4.73 14.76
N LYS A 291 -13.10 -4.97 15.65
CA LYS A 291 -14.21 -4.06 15.89
C LYS A 291 -13.69 -2.73 16.44
N GLY A 292 -13.96 -1.65 15.70
CA GLY A 292 -13.45 -0.31 16.02
C GLY A 292 -12.04 -0.02 15.51
N TYR A 293 -11.42 -0.92 14.74
CA TYR A 293 -10.21 -0.57 13.99
C TYR A 293 -10.56 0.48 12.95
N SER A 294 -9.69 1.48 12.80
CA SER A 294 -9.78 2.36 11.64
C SER A 294 -9.43 1.56 10.38
N LYS A 295 -9.97 1.96 9.22
CA LYS A 295 -9.58 1.38 7.91
C LYS A 295 -8.07 1.27 7.75
N LEU A 296 -7.37 2.25 8.32
CA LEU A 296 -5.93 2.32 8.41
C LEU A 296 -5.29 1.19 9.21
N LYS A 297 -5.75 0.99 10.44
CA LYS A 297 -5.27 -0.09 11.29
C LYS A 297 -5.57 -1.45 10.66
N THR A 298 -6.77 -1.64 10.09
CA THR A 298 -7.14 -2.88 9.38
C THR A 298 -6.13 -3.20 8.27
N MET A 299 -5.81 -2.23 7.40
CA MET A 299 -4.82 -2.42 6.33
C MET A 299 -3.40 -2.73 6.81
N GLN A 300 -3.02 -2.35 8.04
CA GLN A 300 -1.68 -2.61 8.56
C GLN A 300 -1.51 -4.02 9.12
N VAL A 301 -2.59 -4.61 9.62
CA VAL A 301 -2.54 -5.92 10.28
C VAL A 301 -3.18 -7.02 9.43
N ILE A 302 -3.75 -6.69 8.28
CA ILE A 302 -4.58 -7.62 7.49
C ILE A 302 -3.83 -8.89 7.12
N ASP A 303 -2.57 -8.81 6.69
CA ASP A 303 -1.78 -9.98 6.33
C ASP A 303 -1.61 -10.93 7.52
N SER A 304 -1.30 -10.38 8.71
CA SER A 304 -1.14 -11.16 9.94
C SER A 304 -2.47 -11.76 10.42
N LEU A 305 -3.56 -10.98 10.36
CA LEU A 305 -4.89 -11.48 10.70
C LEU A 305 -5.29 -12.62 9.77
N VAL A 306 -5.08 -12.43 8.46
CA VAL A 306 -5.38 -13.43 7.45
C VAL A 306 -4.57 -14.69 7.69
N ASP A 307 -3.28 -14.60 8.05
CA ASP A 307 -2.44 -15.76 8.39
C ASP A 307 -3.00 -16.59 9.55
N GLU A 308 -3.63 -15.96 10.54
CA GLU A 308 -4.23 -16.63 11.71
C GLU A 308 -5.66 -17.15 11.46
N LEU A 309 -6.30 -16.77 10.36
CA LEU A 309 -7.68 -17.21 10.04
C LEU A 309 -7.79 -18.72 9.81
N ASP A 310 -8.80 -19.30 10.44
CA ASP A 310 -9.35 -20.62 10.13
C ASP A 310 -10.51 -20.48 9.13
N PHE A 311 -10.22 -20.79 7.87
CA PHE A 311 -11.19 -20.64 6.78
C PHE A 311 -12.39 -21.60 6.89
N GLU A 312 -12.24 -22.79 7.49
CA GLU A 312 -13.37 -23.71 7.68
C GLU A 312 -14.35 -23.13 8.69
N LYS A 313 -13.82 -22.55 9.78
CA LYS A 313 -14.63 -21.85 10.78
C LYS A 313 -15.34 -20.63 10.18
N LEU A 314 -14.67 -19.87 9.31
CA LEU A 314 -15.28 -18.71 8.66
C LEU A 314 -16.42 -19.08 7.71
N LYS A 315 -16.23 -20.12 6.87
CA LYS A 315 -17.31 -20.61 5.99
C LYS A 315 -18.55 -21.01 6.79
N ALA A 316 -18.36 -21.69 7.92
CA ALA A 316 -19.46 -22.12 8.77
C ALA A 316 -20.23 -20.95 9.43
N ASN A 317 -19.55 -19.83 9.69
CA ASN A 317 -20.12 -18.69 10.42
C ASN A 317 -20.62 -17.56 9.51
N HIS A 318 -20.06 -17.41 8.31
CA HIS A 318 -20.35 -16.31 7.41
C HIS A 318 -20.69 -16.84 6.02
N ARG A 319 -21.98 -16.82 5.69
CA ARG A 319 -22.48 -17.23 4.36
C ARG A 319 -21.86 -16.41 3.22
N SER A 320 -21.60 -15.13 3.44
CA SER A 320 -20.91 -14.28 2.46
C SER A 320 -19.45 -14.69 2.23
N PHE A 321 -18.76 -15.15 3.28
CA PHE A 321 -17.41 -15.69 3.15
C PHE A 321 -17.42 -17.01 2.40
N GLU A 322 -18.35 -17.91 2.70
CA GLU A 322 -18.53 -19.16 1.96
C GLU A 322 -18.77 -18.90 0.47
N ALA A 323 -19.68 -17.99 0.12
CA ALA A 323 -19.93 -17.60 -1.27
C ALA A 323 -18.66 -17.06 -1.96
N PHE A 324 -17.92 -16.16 -1.30
CA PHE A 324 -16.65 -15.66 -1.82
C PHE A 324 -15.62 -16.78 -2.00
N TYR A 325 -15.45 -17.64 -0.99
CA TYR A 325 -14.49 -18.73 -0.98
C TYR A 325 -14.76 -19.72 -2.12
N GLU A 326 -15.99 -20.18 -2.27
CA GLU A 326 -16.42 -21.08 -3.35
C GLU A 326 -16.18 -20.43 -4.72
N TYR A 327 -16.53 -19.15 -4.85
CA TYR A 327 -16.35 -18.40 -6.08
C TYR A 327 -14.88 -18.31 -6.52
N ILE A 328 -13.93 -18.09 -5.61
CA ILE A 328 -12.51 -17.98 -5.96
C ILE A 328 -11.81 -19.34 -6.09
N CYS A 329 -12.33 -20.38 -5.43
CA CYS A 329 -11.73 -21.71 -5.43
C CYS A 329 -12.19 -22.59 -6.60
N HIS A 330 -13.41 -22.40 -7.11
CA HIS A 330 -14.07 -23.29 -8.10
C HIS A 330 -14.49 -22.60 -9.40
#